data_AF-A0A1P8YEU0-F1
#
_entry.id   AF-A0A1P8YEU0-F1
#
_cell.length_a   1.000
_cell.length_b   1.000
_cell.length_c   1.000
_cell.angle_alpha   90.00
_cell.angle_beta   90.00
_cell.angle_gamma   90.00
#
_symmetry.space_group_name_H-M   'P 1'
#
loop_
_entity.id
_entity.type
_entity.pdbx_description
1 polymer ?
#
loop_
_entity_poly.entity_id
_entity_poly.type
_entity_poly.pdbx_seq_one_letter_code
_entity_poly.pdbx_strand_id
1 'polypeptide(L)'
;MAERHVTIGGKTFPMPEPFLVMATQNPIESEGVYQLPEAQRDRFLFKILVDYPSVEEEREIVYRMGVAAPEPKPILDPAELIRLQKAASAVFVHHALVDYVVRVIAATRTPPNWA
;
A
#
# COMPACT_ATOMS: atom_id res chain seq x y z
N MET A 1 11.39 -7.20 2.38
CA MET A 1 9.94 -7.04 2.11
C MET A 1 9.30 -8.38 1.80
N ALA A 2 9.64 -9.03 0.68
CA ALA A 2 9.06 -10.31 0.28
C ALA A 2 9.42 -11.47 1.24
N GLU A 3 10.67 -11.51 1.71
CA GLU A 3 11.18 -12.62 2.53
C GLU A 3 10.76 -12.53 4.01
N ARG A 4 10.26 -11.38 4.47
CA ARG A 4 9.82 -11.12 5.86
C ARG A 4 10.84 -11.48 6.96
N HIS A 5 12.13 -11.51 6.64
CA HIS A 5 13.23 -11.63 7.59
C HIS A 5 14.46 -10.87 7.09
N VAL A 6 15.46 -10.70 7.95
CA VAL A 6 16.77 -10.14 7.60
C VAL A 6 17.87 -11.02 8.20
N THR A 7 18.95 -11.27 7.47
CA THR A 7 20.10 -12.04 7.95
C THR A 7 21.31 -11.13 8.11
N ILE A 8 21.87 -11.09 9.31
CA ILE A 8 23.04 -10.27 9.66
C ILE A 8 24.09 -11.19 10.27
N GLY A 9 25.26 -11.26 9.65
CA GLY A 9 26.38 -12.08 10.15
C GLY A 9 26.04 -13.57 10.31
N GLY A 10 25.21 -14.13 9.42
CA GLY A 10 24.78 -15.54 9.48
C GLY A 10 23.62 -15.83 10.43
N LYS A 11 23.11 -14.83 11.16
CA LYS A 11 21.93 -14.96 12.02
C LYS A 11 20.71 -14.31 11.38
N THR A 12 19.61 -15.05 11.30
CA THR A 12 18.34 -14.60 10.74
C THR A 12 17.41 -14.04 11.83
N PHE A 13 16.78 -12.90 11.54
CA PHE A 13 15.83 -12.20 12.39
C PHE A 13 14.50 -12.03 11.65
N PRO A 14 13.37 -12.49 12.22
CA PRO A 14 12.06 -12.31 11.60
C PRO A 14 11.60 -10.85 11.70
N MET A 15 10.80 -10.41 10.71
CA MET A 15 10.09 -9.14 10.80
C MET A 15 8.90 -9.25 11.76
N PRO A 16 8.46 -8.13 12.37
CA PRO A 16 7.27 -8.13 13.22
C PRO A 16 6.01 -8.49 12.43
N GLU A 17 4.96 -8.91 13.13
CA GLU A 17 3.64 -9.13 12.55
C GLU A 17 2.60 -8.23 13.23
N PRO A 18 1.82 -7.44 12.46
CA PRO A 18 1.87 -7.26 11.01
C PRO A 18 3.07 -6.38 10.58
N PHE A 19 3.46 -6.51 9.30
CA PHE A 19 4.52 -5.70 8.69
C PHE A 19 3.97 -4.97 7.47
N LEU A 20 4.14 -3.64 7.42
CA LEU A 20 3.74 -2.79 6.31
C LEU A 20 4.94 -1.95 5.85
N VAL A 21 5.12 -1.85 4.53
CA VAL A 21 6.06 -0.90 3.94
C VAL A 21 5.28 0.20 3.25
N MET A 22 5.51 1.44 3.67
CA MET A 22 5.05 2.64 2.97
C MET A 22 6.26 3.34 2.39
N ALA A 23 6.38 3.33 1.07
CA ALA A 23 7.45 4.00 0.34
C ALA A 23 6.88 5.24 -0.36
N THR A 24 7.55 6.38 -0.19
CA THR A 24 7.24 7.61 -0.91
C THR A 24 8.27 7.84 -2.01
N GLN A 25 7.84 8.48 -3.10
CA GLN A 25 8.72 8.92 -4.18
C GLN A 25 8.43 10.39 -4.46
N ASN A 26 9.41 11.27 -4.29
CA ASN A 26 9.30 12.65 -4.72
C ASN A 26 9.52 12.70 -6.24
N PRO A 27 8.55 13.13 -7.06
CA PRO A 27 8.67 13.10 -8.52
C PRO A 27 9.53 14.23 -9.09
N ILE A 28 9.90 15.24 -8.29
CA ILE A 28 10.53 16.49 -8.78
C ILE A 28 12.06 16.47 -8.63
N GLU A 29 12.60 15.82 -7.60
CA GLU A 29 14.06 15.74 -7.37
C GLU A 29 14.63 14.50 -8.04
N SER A 30 15.47 14.69 -9.07
CA SER A 30 16.15 13.61 -9.81
C SER A 30 17.65 13.55 -9.56
N GLU A 31 18.23 14.53 -8.85
CA GLU A 31 19.65 14.48 -8.47
C GLU A 31 19.84 13.50 -7.31
N GLY A 32 20.62 12.44 -7.55
CA GLY A 32 21.01 11.48 -6.52
C GLY A 32 19.97 10.40 -6.17
N VAL A 33 18.85 10.32 -6.89
CA VAL A 33 17.78 9.32 -6.62
C VAL A 33 17.65 8.32 -7.78
N TYR A 34 17.92 7.05 -7.50
CA TYR A 34 17.69 5.97 -8.44
C TYR A 34 16.21 5.56 -8.41
N GLN A 35 15.53 5.64 -9.55
CA GLN A 35 14.17 5.14 -9.63
C GLN A 35 14.12 3.64 -9.31
N LEU A 36 13.13 3.23 -8.53
CA LEU A 36 12.87 1.82 -8.27
C LEU A 36 12.61 1.12 -9.61
N PRO A 37 13.39 0.06 -9.94
CA PRO A 37 13.12 -0.76 -11.12
C PRO A 37 11.69 -1.28 -11.09
N GLU A 38 11.09 -1.49 -12.26
CA GLU A 38 9.70 -1.95 -12.38
C GLU A 38 9.43 -3.23 -11.57
N ALA A 39 10.33 -4.21 -11.63
CA ALA A 39 10.25 -5.45 -10.86
C ALA A 39 10.26 -5.25 -9.32
N GLN A 40 10.78 -4.12 -8.84
CA GLN A 40 10.70 -3.76 -7.42
C GLN A 40 9.39 -3.06 -7.08
N ARG A 41 8.86 -2.26 -8.01
CA ARG A 41 7.57 -1.58 -7.87
C ARG A 41 6.39 -2.56 -7.88
N ASP A 42 6.48 -3.65 -8.65
CA ASP A 42 5.46 -4.70 -8.72
C ASP A 42 5.22 -5.40 -7.37
N ARG A 43 6.14 -5.26 -6.41
CA ARG A 43 6.00 -5.80 -5.05
C ARG A 43 5.10 -4.97 -4.13
N PHE A 44 4.66 -3.79 -4.58
CA PHE A 44 3.73 -2.95 -3.83
C PHE A 44 2.30 -3.21 -4.30
N LEU A 45 1.39 -3.48 -3.35
CA LEU A 45 -0.02 -3.75 -3.66
C LEU A 45 -0.73 -2.55 -4.30
N PHE A 46 -0.36 -1.32 -3.90
CA PHE A 46 -0.97 -0.10 -4.39
C PHE A 46 0.09 0.94 -4.75
N LYS A 47 -0.20 1.70 -5.81
CA LYS A 47 0.43 2.99 -6.10
C LYS A 47 -0.61 4.07 -5.82
N ILE A 48 -0.40 4.86 -4.78
CA ILE A 48 -1.28 5.99 -4.44
C ILE A 48 -0.68 7.26 -5.05
N LEU A 49 -1.48 7.98 -5.84
CA LEU A 49 -1.15 9.32 -6.30
C LEU A 49 -1.68 10.29 -5.26
N VAL A 50 -0.80 11.11 -4.70
CA VAL A 50 -1.14 12.10 -3.67
C VAL A 50 -1.10 13.46 -4.33
N ASP A 51 -2.27 14.07 -4.50
CA ASP A 51 -2.41 15.43 -5.02
C ASP A 51 -2.49 16.44 -3.86
N TYR A 52 -2.45 17.73 -4.21
CA TYR A 52 -2.65 18.80 -3.23
C TYR A 52 -4.10 18.80 -2.71
N PRO A 53 -4.31 19.16 -1.43
CA PRO A 53 -5.65 19.37 -0.91
C PRO A 53 -6.35 20.50 -1.67
N SER A 54 -7.68 20.43 -1.75
CA SER A 54 -8.50 21.57 -2.16
C SER A 54 -8.36 22.74 -1.19
N VAL A 55 -8.77 23.94 -1.61
CA VAL A 55 -8.73 25.15 -0.76
C VAL A 55 -9.56 24.96 0.51
N GLU A 56 -10.68 24.24 0.43
CA GLU A 56 -11.53 23.88 1.56
C GLU A 56 -10.82 22.94 2.54
N GLU A 57 -10.17 21.89 2.02
CA GLU A 57 -9.40 20.93 2.85
C GLU A 57 -8.18 21.59 3.50
N GLU A 58 -7.45 22.44 2.77
CA GLU A 58 -6.28 23.14 3.29
C GLU A 58 -6.65 24.10 4.43
N ARG A 59 -7.76 24.82 4.28
CA ARG A 59 -8.31 25.68 5.35
C ARG A 59 -8.66 24.86 6.59
N GLU A 60 -9.28 23.70 6.42
CA GLU A 60 -9.64 22.81 7.53
C GLU A 60 -8.40 22.24 8.22
N ILE A 61 -7.35 21.88 7.46
CA ILE A 61 -6.06 21.45 8.00
C ILE A 61 -5.48 22.56 8.88
N VAL A 62 -5.48 23.82 8.41
CA VAL A 62 -5.00 24.96 9.19
C VAL A 62 -5.78 25.13 10.48
N TYR A 63 -7.12 25.05 10.46
CA TYR A 63 -7.93 25.17 11.68
C TYR A 63 -7.68 24.04 12.68
N ARG A 64 -7.54 22.80 12.20
CA ARG A 64 -7.29 21.63 13.06
C ARG A 64 -5.89 21.62 13.66
N MET A 65 -4.90 22.06 12.91
CA MET A 65 -3.50 22.03 13.33
C MET A 65 -3.05 23.31 14.04
N GLY A 66 -3.76 24.42 13.88
CA GLY A 66 -3.33 25.76 14.30
C GLY A 66 -3.41 26.05 15.80
N VAL A 67 -4.17 25.28 16.58
CA VAL A 67 -4.30 25.48 18.04
C VAL A 67 -3.54 24.40 18.82
N ALA A 68 -3.92 23.14 18.60
CA ALA A 68 -3.23 21.97 19.14
C ALA A 68 -3.46 20.80 18.20
N ALA A 69 -2.40 20.07 17.86
CA ALA A 69 -2.52 18.89 17.03
C ALA A 69 -3.44 17.85 17.71
N PRO A 70 -4.38 17.24 16.97
CA PRO A 70 -5.26 16.24 17.53
C PRO A 70 -4.48 15.00 17.98
N GLU A 71 -4.79 14.49 19.17
CA GLU A 71 -4.21 13.26 19.68
C GLU A 71 -5.03 12.05 19.20
N PRO A 72 -4.41 11.06 18.54
CA PRO A 72 -5.13 9.87 18.10
C PRO A 72 -5.45 8.96 19.28
N LYS A 73 -6.67 8.42 19.30
CA LYS A 73 -7.07 7.35 20.22
C LYS A 73 -6.93 5.99 19.53
N PRO A 74 -6.09 5.07 20.02
CA PRO A 74 -5.99 3.73 19.45
C PRO A 74 -7.32 3.00 19.61
N ILE A 75 -7.90 2.54 18.50
CA ILE A 75 -9.15 1.76 18.47
C ILE A 75 -8.91 0.27 18.14
N LEU A 76 -7.74 -0.07 17.61
CA LEU A 76 -7.33 -1.41 17.24
C LEU A 76 -5.90 -1.65 17.70
N ASP A 77 -5.60 -2.90 18.07
CA ASP A 77 -4.25 -3.37 18.34
C ASP A 77 -3.76 -4.33 17.21
N PRO A 78 -2.46 -4.67 17.17
CA PRO A 78 -1.92 -5.57 16.16
C PRO A 78 -2.55 -6.98 16.13
N ALA A 79 -2.93 -7.53 17.28
CA ALA A 79 -3.51 -8.87 17.35
C ALA A 79 -4.92 -8.87 16.74
N GLU A 80 -5.70 -7.83 17.02
CA GLU A 80 -7.01 -7.61 16.43
C GLU A 80 -6.92 -7.37 14.92
N LEU A 81 -5.93 -6.60 14.46
CA LEU A 81 -5.68 -6.39 13.03
C LEU A 81 -5.39 -7.72 12.31
N ILE A 82 -4.56 -8.59 12.89
CA ILE A 82 -4.29 -9.93 12.33
C ILE A 82 -5.55 -10.79 12.31
N ARG A 83 -6.38 -10.71 13.36
CA ARG A 83 -7.68 -11.41 13.41
C ARG A 83 -8.60 -10.97 12.27
N LEU A 84 -8.67 -9.67 12.01
CA LEU A 84 -9.46 -9.10 10.90
C LEU A 84 -8.91 -9.50 9.52
N GLN A 85 -7.58 -9.55 9.34
CA GLN A 85 -6.98 -10.05 8.10
C GLN A 85 -7.37 -11.51 7.81
N LYS A 86 -7.37 -12.36 8.84
CA LYS A 86 -7.83 -13.76 8.72
C LYS A 86 -9.31 -13.83 8.37
N ALA A 87 -10.15 -13.02 9.01
CA ALA A 87 -11.57 -12.95 8.69
C ALA A 87 -11.81 -12.54 7.22
N ALA A 88 -11.07 -11.54 6.72
CA ALA A 88 -11.14 -11.12 5.32
C ALA A 88 -10.73 -12.24 4.36
N SER A 89 -9.71 -13.04 4.68
CA SER A 89 -9.30 -14.18 3.85
C SER A 89 -10.32 -15.32 3.76
N ALA A 90 -11.28 -15.37 4.70
CA ALA A 90 -12.36 -16.36 4.71
C ALA A 90 -13.61 -15.90 3.94
N VAL A 91 -13.60 -14.70 3.36
CA VAL A 91 -14.70 -14.18 2.55
C VAL A 91 -14.84 -15.03 1.29
N PHE A 92 -16.03 -15.57 1.06
CA PHE A 92 -16.35 -16.34 -0.13
C PHE A 92 -16.28 -15.47 -1.38
N VAL A 93 -15.58 -15.94 -2.40
CA VAL A 93 -15.52 -15.33 -3.73
C VAL A 93 -16.14 -16.28 -4.74
N HIS A 94 -17.24 -15.86 -5.35
CA HIS A 94 -17.93 -16.66 -6.37
C HIS A 94 -17.07 -16.84 -7.62
N HIS A 95 -17.15 -18.00 -8.29
CA HIS A 95 -16.33 -18.33 -9.46
C HIS A 95 -16.41 -17.27 -10.57
N ALA A 96 -17.59 -16.71 -10.82
CA ALA A 96 -17.79 -15.66 -11.81
C ALA A 96 -16.93 -14.40 -11.56
N LEU A 97 -16.63 -14.06 -10.30
CA LEU A 97 -15.72 -12.96 -9.97
C LEU A 97 -14.26 -13.33 -10.24
N VAL A 98 -13.87 -14.57 -9.95
CA VAL A 98 -12.53 -15.09 -10.26
C VAL A 98 -12.31 -15.04 -11.77
N ASP A 99 -13.26 -15.53 -12.55
CA ASP A 99 -13.22 -15.51 -14.03
C ASP A 99 -13.12 -14.07 -14.56
N TYR A 100 -13.90 -13.15 -13.98
CA TYR A 100 -13.84 -11.74 -14.34
C TYR A 100 -12.45 -11.14 -14.08
N VAL A 101 -11.88 -11.33 -12.89
CA VAL A 101 -10.54 -10.81 -12.55
C VAL A 101 -9.47 -11.38 -13.48
N VAL A 102 -9.51 -12.69 -13.77
CA VAL A 102 -8.58 -13.32 -14.72
C VAL A 102 -8.71 -12.71 -16.11
N ARG A 103 -9.93 -12.45 -16.59
CA ARG A 103 -10.15 -11.79 -17.89
C ARG A 103 -9.62 -10.36 -17.93
N VAL A 104 -9.78 -9.61 -16.84
CA VAL A 104 -9.20 -8.26 -16.73
C VAL A 104 -7.68 -8.32 -16.83
N ILE A 105 -7.03 -9.24 -16.11
CA ILE A 105 -5.57 -9.44 -16.18
C ILE A 105 -5.13 -9.89 -17.58
N ALA A 106 -5.90 -10.76 -18.25
CA ALA A 106 -5.58 -11.18 -19.61
C ALA A 106 -5.67 -10.01 -20.60
N ALA A 107 -6.67 -9.14 -20.47
CA ALA A 107 -6.85 -7.98 -21.32
C ALA A 107 -5.73 -6.94 -21.17
N THR A 108 -5.08 -6.84 -20.00
CA THR A 108 -3.90 -5.95 -19.84
C THR A 108 -2.64 -6.53 -20.50
N ARG A 109 -2.54 -7.85 -20.67
CA ARG A 109 -1.42 -8.53 -21.34
C ARG A 109 -1.58 -8.61 -22.85
N THR A 110 -2.82 -8.77 -23.32
CA THR A 110 -3.16 -8.84 -24.74
C THR A 110 -4.35 -7.93 -24.98
N PRO A 111 -4.13 -6.61 -25.10
CA PRO A 111 -5.20 -5.67 -25.33
C PRO A 111 -5.92 -6.03 -26.64
N PRO A 112 -7.25 -6.09 -26.66
CA PRO A 112 -7.98 -6.25 -27.90
C PRO A 112 -7.61 -5.09 -28.84
N ASN A 113 -7.33 -5.39 -30.10
CA ASN A 113 -7.23 -4.36 -31.13
C ASN A 113 -8.62 -3.73 -31.28
N TRP A 114 -8.84 -2.58 -30.64
CA TRP A 114 -10.05 -1.78 -30.78
C TRP A 114 -10.00 -0.93 -32.06
N ALA A 115 -9.59 -1.53 -33.18
CA ALA A 115 -9.67 -0.89 -34.49
C ALA A 115 -11.11 -0.96 -35.03
#